data_AF-A0A0Q6JI04-F1
#
_entry.id   AF-A0A0Q6JI04-F1
#
_cell.length_a   1.000
_cell.length_b   1.000
_cell.length_c   1.000
_cell.angle_alpha   90.00
_cell.angle_beta   90.00
_cell.angle_gamma   90.00
#
_symmetry.space_group_name_H-M   'P 1'
#
loop_
_entity.id
_entity.type
_entity.pdbx_description
1 polymer ?
#
loop_
_entity_poly.entity_id
_entity_poly.type
_entity_poly.pdbx_seq_one_letter_code
_entity_poly.pdbx_strand_id
1 'polypeptide(L)'
;MLGHYTASDAGETDSDAVPYEAVETDPDDIVFIEGGGHYSRAEVYVAAGMISVQLAVTTDVAMDRLRAHAFARGRSVTEVAADVVARRISLKDERDSGGGSL
;
A
#
# COMPACT_ATOMS: atom_id res chain seq x y z
N MET A 1 -43.53 6.83 -27.84
CA MET A 1 -44.07 8.08 -27.27
C MET A 1 -43.25 8.39 -26.03
N LEU A 2 -42.75 9.63 -25.93
CA LEU A 2 -41.74 10.17 -24.99
C LEU A 2 -40.29 9.78 -25.36
N GLY A 3 -39.40 10.67 -25.76
CA GLY A 3 -39.45 12.13 -25.87
C GLY A 3 -38.00 12.65 -25.85
N HIS A 4 -37.47 12.95 -27.03
CA HIS A 4 -36.30 13.81 -27.19
C HIS A 4 -36.56 15.14 -26.47
N TYR A 5 -35.63 15.59 -25.64
CA TYR A 5 -35.47 17.02 -25.40
C TYR A 5 -34.08 17.44 -25.84
N THR A 6 -34.09 18.57 -26.52
CA THR A 6 -32.99 19.19 -27.26
C THR A 6 -32.11 20.02 -26.33
N ALA A 7 -30.91 20.32 -26.81
CA ALA A 7 -29.94 21.21 -26.22
C ALA A 7 -30.53 22.50 -25.62
N SER A 8 -30.01 22.91 -24.46
CA SER A 8 -29.81 24.32 -24.14
C SER A 8 -28.31 24.55 -24.03
N ASP A 9 -27.87 25.39 -24.95
CA ASP A 9 -26.56 25.94 -25.16
C ASP A 9 -26.11 26.86 -24.00
N ALA A 10 -24.80 27.10 -23.99
CA ALA A 10 -24.10 28.22 -23.37
C ALA A 10 -24.09 28.32 -21.83
N GLY A 11 -23.15 27.60 -21.24
CA GLY A 11 -22.39 28.10 -20.09
C GLY A 11 -20.91 27.96 -20.43
N GLU A 12 -20.31 29.04 -20.94
CA GLU A 12 -18.88 29.19 -21.12
C GLU A 12 -18.16 28.85 -19.80
N THR A 13 -17.66 27.61 -19.68
CA THR A 13 -16.61 27.32 -18.71
C THR A 13 -15.30 27.59 -19.38
N ASP A 14 -14.74 28.70 -18.92
CA ASP A 14 -13.43 29.25 -19.17
C ASP A 14 -12.38 28.17 -19.44
N SER A 15 -11.63 28.46 -20.50
CA SER A 15 -10.59 27.68 -21.12
C SER A 15 -9.37 27.60 -20.19
N ASP A 16 -9.43 26.75 -19.17
CA ASP A 16 -8.23 26.35 -18.41
C ASP A 16 -8.24 24.88 -17.95
N ALA A 17 -9.19 24.09 -18.46
CA ALA A 17 -9.14 22.65 -18.30
C ALA A 17 -8.06 22.08 -19.22
N VAL A 18 -6.86 21.85 -18.66
CA VAL A 18 -5.94 20.87 -19.21
C VAL A 18 -6.73 19.57 -19.42
N PRO A 19 -6.83 19.06 -20.66
CA PRO A 19 -7.59 17.86 -20.90
C PRO A 19 -6.97 16.73 -20.10
N TYR A 20 -7.80 15.92 -19.44
CA TYR A 20 -7.42 14.58 -18.98
C TYR A 20 -7.18 13.68 -20.21
N GLU A 21 -6.34 14.10 -21.15
CA GLU A 21 -5.65 13.15 -22.00
C GLU A 21 -4.86 12.29 -21.02
N ALA A 22 -5.11 10.99 -21.06
CA ALA A 22 -4.42 10.03 -20.25
C ALA A 22 -2.93 10.40 -20.29
N VAL A 23 -2.42 10.91 -19.17
CA VAL A 23 -0.99 10.91 -18.96
C VAL A 23 -0.67 9.43 -19.05
N GLU A 24 -0.14 9.02 -20.20
CA GLU A 24 0.48 7.73 -20.37
C GLU A 24 1.66 7.80 -19.41
N THR A 25 1.34 7.50 -18.17
CA THR A 25 2.29 7.42 -17.09
C THR A 25 3.05 6.19 -17.48
N ASP A 26 4.24 6.40 -18.04
CA ASP A 26 5.14 5.30 -18.32
C ASP A 26 5.18 4.49 -17.02
N PRO A 27 4.77 3.21 -17.01
CA PRO A 27 4.83 2.41 -15.80
C PRO A 27 6.23 2.40 -15.18
N ASP A 28 7.26 2.76 -15.97
CA ASP A 28 8.64 2.90 -15.53
C ASP A 28 9.01 4.31 -14.99
N ASP A 29 8.16 5.34 -15.14
CA ASP A 29 8.34 6.69 -14.55
C ASP A 29 8.06 6.74 -13.04
N ILE A 30 7.64 5.62 -12.43
CA ILE A 30 7.54 5.47 -10.99
C ILE A 30 8.95 5.33 -10.42
N VAL A 31 9.59 6.48 -10.25
CA VAL A 31 10.96 6.71 -9.79
C VAL A 31 11.48 5.62 -8.86
N PHE A 32 12.46 4.87 -9.36
CA PHE A 32 13.28 3.90 -8.66
C PHE A 32 14.13 4.57 -7.56
N ILE A 33 13.49 4.96 -6.46
CA ILE A 33 14.16 4.78 -5.16
C ILE A 33 14.15 3.27 -4.95
N GLU A 34 15.29 2.65 -4.69
CA GLU A 34 15.37 1.22 -4.36
C GLU A 34 14.30 0.90 -3.28
N GLY A 35 13.16 0.32 -3.70
CA GLY A 35 11.98 0.09 -2.84
C GLY A 35 10.73 0.96 -3.06
N GLY A 36 10.61 1.71 -4.17
CA GLY A 36 9.64 2.80 -4.32
C GLY A 36 8.57 2.71 -5.43
N GLY A 37 8.29 1.55 -6.04
CA GLY A 37 7.12 1.42 -6.93
C GLY A 37 5.82 1.65 -6.14
N HIS A 38 4.71 2.01 -6.79
CA HIS A 38 3.38 2.17 -6.14
C HIS A 38 2.94 0.95 -5.29
N TYR A 39 3.60 -0.19 -5.51
CA TYR A 39 3.52 -1.42 -4.73
C TYR A 39 4.05 -1.30 -3.29
N SER A 40 4.98 -0.40 -2.98
CA SER A 40 5.62 -0.32 -1.64
C SER A 40 4.63 0.00 -0.51
N ARG A 41 3.75 0.97 -0.70
CA ARG A 41 2.72 1.32 0.30
C ARG A 41 1.61 0.27 0.36
N ALA A 42 1.25 -0.32 -0.79
CA ALA A 42 0.28 -1.41 -0.84
C ALA A 42 0.80 -2.66 -0.11
N GLU A 43 2.06 -3.01 -0.31
CA GLU A 43 2.75 -4.13 0.34
C GLU A 43 2.77 -3.99 1.86
N VAL A 44 2.94 -2.78 2.40
CA VAL A 44 2.85 -2.55 3.85
C VAL A 44 1.48 -2.92 4.39
N TYR A 45 0.40 -2.54 3.71
CA TYR A 45 -0.96 -2.89 4.14
C TYR A 45 -1.26 -4.39 3.96
N VAL A 46 -0.79 -5.00 2.88
CA VAL A 46 -0.94 -6.45 2.64
C VAL A 46 -0.18 -7.24 3.70
N ALA A 47 1.08 -6.88 3.97
CA ALA A 47 1.90 -7.48 5.02
C ALA A 47 1.23 -7.37 6.39
N ALA A 48 0.67 -6.21 6.73
CA ALA A 48 -0.05 -6.01 7.98
C ALA A 48 -1.28 -6.92 8.10
N GLY A 49 -2.02 -7.11 7.01
CA GLY A 49 -3.11 -8.10 6.95
C GLY A 49 -2.61 -9.53 7.17
N MET A 50 -1.50 -9.91 6.53
CA MET A 50 -0.88 -11.23 6.72
C MET A 50 -0.44 -11.45 8.17
N ILE A 51 0.19 -10.45 8.79
CA ILE A 51 0.64 -10.50 10.19
C ILE A 51 -0.54 -10.57 11.15
N SER A 52 -1.59 -9.79 10.91
CA SER A 52 -2.82 -9.80 11.70
C SER A 52 -3.42 -11.21 11.77
N VAL A 53 -3.52 -11.90 10.64
CA VAL A 53 -4.00 -13.29 10.57
C VAL A 53 -3.02 -14.26 11.26
N GLN A 54 -1.72 -14.14 11.01
CA GLN A 54 -0.69 -15.01 11.60
C GLN A 54 -0.68 -14.97 13.13
N LEU A 55 -0.92 -13.79 13.70
CA LEU A 55 -0.82 -13.54 15.14
C LEU A 55 -2.17 -13.42 15.85
N ALA A 56 -3.28 -13.52 15.12
CA ALA A 56 -4.65 -13.30 15.62
C ALA A 56 -4.82 -11.97 16.37
N VAL A 57 -4.36 -10.86 15.78
CA VAL A 57 -4.46 -9.50 16.34
C VAL A 57 -5.11 -8.52 15.37
N THR A 58 -5.47 -7.33 15.82
CA THR A 58 -5.96 -6.27 14.93
C THR A 58 -4.89 -5.79 13.97
N THR A 59 -5.31 -5.23 12.83
CA THR A 59 -4.38 -4.67 11.83
C THR A 59 -3.50 -3.55 12.40
N ASP A 60 -4.02 -2.73 13.32
CA ASP A 60 -3.23 -1.67 13.97
C ASP A 60 -2.08 -2.25 14.79
N VAL A 61 -2.36 -3.29 15.59
CA VAL A 61 -1.33 -4.01 16.36
C VAL A 61 -0.33 -4.69 15.42
N ALA A 62 -0.78 -5.24 14.29
CA ALA A 62 0.09 -5.81 13.28
C ALA A 62 1.02 -4.77 12.65
N MET A 63 0.51 -3.56 12.36
CA MET A 63 1.31 -2.44 11.85
C MET A 63 2.37 -1.99 12.86
N ASP A 64 2.02 -1.92 14.14
CA ASP A 64 2.98 -1.57 15.19
C ASP A 64 4.08 -2.62 15.32
N ARG A 65 3.73 -3.92 15.21
CA ARG A 65 4.72 -5.01 15.19
C ARG A 65 5.61 -4.96 13.96
N LEU A 66 5.06 -4.72 12.79
CA LEU A 66 5.82 -4.57 11.55
C LEU A 66 6.84 -3.43 11.66
N ARG A 67 6.41 -2.27 12.19
CA ARG A 67 7.30 -1.12 12.44
C ARG A 67 8.37 -1.45 13.48
N ALA A 68 7.99 -2.03 14.61
CA ALA A 68 8.91 -2.41 15.67
C ALA A 68 10.00 -3.37 15.15
N HIS A 69 9.60 -4.36 14.34
CA HIS A 69 10.53 -5.30 13.71
C HIS A 69 11.51 -4.60 12.76
N ALA A 70 11.01 -3.69 11.92
CA ALA A 70 11.84 -2.91 11.00
C ALA A 70 12.85 -2.04 11.77
N PHE A 71 12.39 -1.34 12.81
CA PHE A 71 13.26 -0.52 13.67
C PHE A 71 14.31 -1.36 14.40
N ALA A 72 13.94 -2.50 14.98
CA ALA A 72 14.87 -3.38 15.69
C ALA A 72 15.98 -3.93 14.76
N ARG A 73 15.69 -4.05 13.46
CA ARG A 73 16.65 -4.52 12.44
C ARG A 73 17.35 -3.41 11.68
N GLY A 74 17.03 -2.14 11.95
CA GLY A 74 17.55 -1.01 11.17
C GLY A 74 17.18 -1.05 9.69
N ARG A 75 16.05 -1.68 9.34
CA ARG A 75 15.56 -1.81 7.96
C ARG A 75 14.35 -0.90 7.74
N SER A 76 14.05 -0.54 6.50
CA SER A 76 12.82 0.17 6.20
C SER A 76 11.59 -0.73 6.36
N VAL A 77 10.44 -0.12 6.70
CA VAL A 77 9.17 -0.84 6.85
C VAL A 77 8.73 -1.49 5.53
N THR A 78 9.02 -0.83 4.39
CA THR A 78 8.69 -1.32 3.05
C THR A 78 9.52 -2.54 2.67
N GLU A 79 10.83 -2.56 2.95
CA GLU A 79 11.67 -3.75 2.72
C GLU A 79 11.21 -4.95 3.55
N VAL A 80 10.88 -4.71 4.83
CA VAL A 80 10.36 -5.78 5.70
C VAL A 80 8.99 -6.26 5.22
N ALA A 81 8.12 -5.35 4.80
CA ALA A 81 6.82 -5.70 4.24
C ALA A 81 6.94 -6.57 2.98
N ALA A 82 7.84 -6.21 2.07
CA ALA A 82 8.14 -7.01 0.88
C ALA A 82 8.59 -8.44 1.25
N ASP A 83 9.43 -8.59 2.27
CA ASP A 83 9.85 -9.90 2.75
C ASP A 83 8.72 -10.71 3.40
N VAL A 84 7.79 -10.06 4.12
CA VAL A 84 6.59 -10.73 4.67
C VAL A 84 5.70 -11.23 3.54
N VAL A 85 5.43 -10.38 2.54
CA VAL A 85 4.59 -10.74 1.39
C VAL A 85 5.24 -11.85 0.57
N ALA A 86 6.56 -11.79 0.38
CA ALA A 86 7.35 -12.85 -0.23
C ALA A 86 7.52 -14.10 0.65
N ARG A 87 6.96 -14.10 1.87
CA ARG A 87 7.03 -15.18 2.88
C ARG A 87 8.46 -15.60 3.26
N ARG A 88 9.41 -14.67 3.19
CA ARG A 88 10.79 -14.88 3.64
C ARG A 88 10.94 -14.73 5.15
N ILE A 89 10.07 -13.92 5.76
CA ILE A 89 10.00 -13.71 7.20
C ILE A 89 8.60 -13.97 7.73
N SER A 90 8.53 -14.48 8.95
CA SER A 90 7.29 -14.82 9.67
C SER A 90 7.38 -14.25 11.08
N LEU A 91 6.46 -13.37 11.46
CA LEU A 91 6.45 -12.77 12.81
C LEU A 91 5.90 -13.72 13.87
N LYS A 92 5.24 -14.81 13.47
CA LYS A 92 4.75 -15.83 14.39
C LYS A 92 5.90 -16.55 15.09
N ASP A 93 6.94 -16.88 14.34
CA ASP A 93 8.10 -17.61 14.88
C ASP A 93 8.92 -16.74 15.84
N GLU A 94 8.92 -15.41 15.64
CA GLU A 94 9.57 -14.46 16.55
C GLU A 94 8.82 -14.31 17.88
N ARG A 95 7.48 -14.32 17.85
CA ARG A 95 6.68 -14.34 19.08
C ARG A 95 7.02 -15.57 19.92
N ASP A 96 7.11 -16.73 19.27
CA ASP A 96 7.40 -17.99 19.95
C ASP A 96 8.86 -18.03 20.45
N SER A 97 9.79 -17.37 19.73
CA SER A 97 11.19 -17.20 20.17
C SER A 97 11.35 -16.24 21.36
N GLY A 98 10.47 -15.26 21.52
CA GLY A 98 10.48 -14.29 22.62
C GLY A 98 9.67 -14.69 23.86
N GLY A 99 8.93 -15.80 23.80
CA GLY A 99 7.90 -16.16 24.79
C GLY A 99 8.17 -17.39 25.67
N GLY A 100 9.34 -18.02 25.57
CA GLY A 100 9.63 -19.29 26.24
C GLY A 100 10.90 -19.27 27.09
N SER A 101 10.88 -18.58 28.24
CA SER A 101 11.78 -18.84 29.36
C SER A 101 11.25 -18.15 30.61
N LEU A 102 10.38 -18.84 31.35
CA LEU A 102 10.08 -18.61 32.76
C LEU A 102 9.94 -19.97 33.46
#